data_AF-A0ABD6AN99-F1
#
_entry.id   AF-A0ABD6AN99-F1
#
_cell.length_a   1.000
_cell.length_b   1.000
_cell.length_c   1.000
_cell.angle_alpha   90.00
_cell.angle_beta   90.00
_cell.angle_gamma   90.00
#
_symmetry.space_group_name_H-M   'P 1'
#
loop_
_entity.id
_entity.type
_entity.pdbx_description
1 polymer ?
#
loop_
_entity_poly.entity_id
_entity_poly.type
_entity_poly.pdbx_seq_one_letter_code
_entity_poly.pdbx_strand_id
1 'polypeptide(L)'
;MTTLPSLLTRSVANFVEGLAVAIPRLLSGLIFLALAYLTVRVVLSLVRTSIDRIYVGDRELVGDLIATLVAIFLWFGVALTFLKVVGMGDIAASLGTAVGFIALGVSYALSEMIEDTVAGVYLLRDPDFNVGYRVEAKGVTGTVAAIELRKTRIDTDAGDRIVMANREIEPRWTHDVPAAEAEVGGDDTGGDEPAAAD
;
A
#
# COMPACT_ATOMS: atom_id res chain seq x y z
N MET A 1 64.03 -18.82 -16.34
CA MET A 1 64.25 -17.59 -15.55
C MET A 1 63.38 -16.49 -16.13
N THR A 2 62.20 -16.24 -15.55
CA THR A 2 61.36 -15.11 -15.93
C THR A 2 62.07 -13.82 -15.52
N THR A 3 62.61 -13.09 -16.49
CA THR A 3 63.32 -11.85 -16.22
C THR A 3 62.31 -10.79 -15.77
N LEU A 4 62.64 -10.03 -14.71
CA LEU A 4 61.86 -8.90 -14.18
C LEU A 4 61.19 -8.01 -15.27
N PRO A 5 61.84 -7.72 -16.41
CA PRO A 5 61.25 -6.92 -17.49
C PRO A 5 59.93 -7.51 -18.03
N SER A 6 59.81 -8.83 -18.11
CA SER A 6 58.61 -9.48 -18.64
C SER A 6 57.40 -9.42 -17.71
N LEU A 7 57.62 -9.19 -16.40
CA LEU A 7 56.57 -8.98 -15.41
C LEU A 7 56.13 -7.51 -15.40
N LEU A 8 57.07 -6.57 -15.53
CA LEU A 8 56.76 -5.15 -15.64
C LEU A 8 55.96 -4.86 -16.92
N THR A 9 56.40 -5.39 -18.07
CA THR A 9 55.67 -5.19 -19.33
C THR A 9 54.26 -5.79 -19.28
N ARG A 10 54.08 -6.98 -18.67
CA ARG A 10 52.76 -7.58 -18.48
C ARG A 10 51.87 -6.77 -17.54
N SER A 11 52.43 -6.27 -16.43
CA SER A 11 51.67 -5.47 -15.46
C SER A 11 51.24 -4.13 -16.08
N VAL A 12 52.13 -3.46 -16.82
CA VAL A 12 51.80 -2.23 -17.54
C VAL A 12 50.78 -2.48 -18.65
N ALA A 13 50.92 -3.55 -19.42
CA ALA A 13 49.96 -3.92 -20.46
C ALA A 13 48.55 -4.17 -19.88
N ASN A 14 48.46 -4.96 -18.80
CA ASN A 14 47.19 -5.23 -18.11
C ASN A 14 46.56 -3.95 -17.54
N PHE A 15 47.38 -3.02 -17.03
CA PHE A 15 46.90 -1.74 -16.52
C PHE A 15 46.37 -0.83 -17.64
N VAL A 16 47.08 -0.72 -18.76
CA VAL A 16 46.66 0.06 -19.93
C VAL A 16 45.38 -0.51 -20.55
N GLU A 17 45.28 -1.84 -20.65
CA GLU A 17 44.07 -2.51 -21.11
C GLU A 17 42.89 -2.27 -20.16
N GLY A 18 43.14 -2.31 -18.84
CA GLY A 18 42.16 -1.91 -17.84
C GLY A 18 41.68 -0.46 -17.99
N LEU A 19 42.59 0.48 -18.23
CA LEU A 19 42.25 1.89 -18.49
C LEU A 19 41.46 2.07 -19.78
N ALA A 20 41.84 1.36 -20.85
CA ALA A 20 41.16 1.42 -22.14
C ALA A 20 39.70 0.96 -22.05
N VAL A 21 39.39 0.01 -21.17
CA VAL A 21 38.02 -0.44 -20.89
C VAL A 21 37.29 0.48 -19.89
N ALA A 22 38.00 1.02 -18.90
CA ALA A 22 37.42 1.87 -17.86
C ALA A 22 36.99 3.25 -18.40
N ILE A 23 37.79 3.87 -19.28
CA ILE A 23 37.52 5.22 -19.79
C ILE A 23 36.15 5.31 -20.51
N PRO A 24 35.81 4.44 -21.49
CA PRO A 24 34.50 4.46 -22.13
C PRO A 24 33.34 4.20 -21.16
N ARG A 25 33.54 3.34 -20.15
CA ARG A 25 32.53 3.06 -19.11
C ARG A 25 32.29 4.25 -18.21
N LEU A 26 33.33 4.96 -17.81
CA LEU A 26 33.23 6.18 -17.01
C LEU A 26 32.55 7.31 -17.80
N LEU A 27 32.90 7.48 -19.08
CA LEU A 27 32.23 8.45 -19.96
C LEU A 27 30.75 8.11 -20.15
N SER A 28 30.43 6.86 -20.43
CA SER A 28 29.04 6.39 -20.57
C SER A 28 28.27 6.56 -19.25
N GLY A 29 28.91 6.28 -18.12
CA GLY A 29 28.35 6.50 -16.78
C GLY A 29 28.06 7.97 -16.49
N LEU A 30 28.96 8.87 -16.90
CA LEU A 30 28.76 10.32 -16.73
C LEU A 30 27.60 10.84 -17.60
N ILE A 31 27.54 10.42 -18.86
CA ILE A 31 26.44 10.75 -19.77
C ILE A 31 25.12 10.22 -19.20
N PHE A 32 25.11 8.97 -18.73
CA PHE A 32 23.96 8.36 -18.07
C PHE A 32 23.51 9.17 -16.85
N LEU A 33 24.43 9.55 -15.96
CA LEU A 33 24.10 10.34 -14.76
C LEU A 33 23.51 11.71 -15.12
N ALA A 34 24.01 12.37 -16.17
CA ALA A 34 23.46 13.64 -16.64
C ALA A 34 22.01 13.47 -17.12
N LEU A 35 21.73 12.44 -17.93
CA LEU A 35 20.38 12.14 -18.42
C LEU A 35 19.45 11.68 -17.29
N ALA A 36 19.96 10.87 -16.37
CA ALA A 36 19.23 10.39 -15.20
C ALA A 36 18.83 11.55 -14.28
N TYR A 37 19.77 12.45 -13.97
CA TYR A 37 19.49 13.64 -13.17
C TYR A 37 18.39 14.51 -13.79
N LEU A 38 18.47 14.74 -15.12
CA LEU A 38 17.43 15.49 -15.83
C LEU A 38 16.07 14.78 -15.73
N THR A 39 16.05 13.47 -15.95
CA THR A 39 14.83 12.65 -15.86
C THR A 39 14.22 12.71 -14.46
N VAL A 40 15.02 12.48 -13.41
CA VAL A 40 14.57 12.53 -12.02
C VAL A 40 14.03 13.92 -11.68
N ARG A 41 14.71 14.99 -12.12
CA ARG A 41 14.26 16.37 -11.90
C ARG A 41 12.91 16.64 -12.55
N VAL A 42 12.71 16.20 -13.79
CA VAL A 42 11.43 16.35 -14.50
C VAL A 42 10.33 15.57 -13.77
N VAL A 43 10.55 14.29 -13.46
CA VAL A 43 9.56 13.45 -12.78
C VAL A 43 9.20 14.01 -11.41
N LEU A 44 10.18 14.42 -10.59
CA LEU A 44 9.91 15.00 -9.28
C LEU A 44 9.17 16.34 -9.37
N SER A 45 9.45 17.14 -10.40
CA SER A 45 8.68 18.36 -10.64
C SER A 45 7.21 18.03 -10.93
N LEU A 46 6.94 17.03 -11.80
CA LEU A 46 5.57 16.61 -12.11
C LEU A 46 4.85 16.07 -10.87
N VAL A 47 5.53 15.28 -10.05
CA VAL A 47 4.98 14.70 -8.82
C VAL A 47 4.63 15.79 -7.82
N ARG A 48 5.55 16.72 -7.55
CA ARG A 48 5.30 17.84 -6.63
C ARG A 48 4.13 18.70 -7.10
N THR A 49 4.13 19.11 -8.37
CA THR A 49 3.02 19.88 -8.94
C THR A 49 1.67 19.15 -8.84
N SER A 50 1.66 17.83 -9.00
CA SER A 50 0.43 17.03 -8.88
C SER A 50 -0.05 16.94 -7.44
N ILE A 51 0.88 16.77 -6.49
CA ILE A 51 0.59 16.71 -5.06
C ILE A 51 0.06 18.04 -4.55
N ASP A 52 0.71 19.16 -4.90
CA ASP A 52 0.30 20.50 -4.48
C ASP A 52 -1.12 20.84 -4.97
N ARG A 53 -1.52 20.27 -6.11
CA ARG A 53 -2.88 20.44 -6.66
C ARG A 53 -3.95 19.67 -5.89
N ILE A 54 -3.59 18.55 -5.27
CA ILE A 54 -4.51 17.63 -4.59
C ILE A 54 -4.57 17.92 -3.08
N TYR A 55 -3.43 18.26 -2.49
CA TYR A 55 -3.26 18.46 -1.04
C TYR A 55 -3.08 19.95 -0.74
N VAL A 56 -4.18 20.71 -0.76
CA VAL A 56 -4.18 22.13 -0.36
C VAL A 56 -4.46 22.23 1.15
N GLY A 57 -3.53 22.76 1.96
CA GLY A 57 -3.71 23.03 3.41
C GLY A 57 -2.82 22.20 4.35
N ASP A 58 -3.29 21.91 5.58
CA ASP A 58 -2.56 21.26 6.72
C ASP A 58 -1.93 19.87 6.45
N ARG A 59 -1.96 19.39 5.20
CA ARG A 59 -1.46 18.08 4.76
C ARG A 59 -0.19 18.17 3.92
N GLU A 60 0.48 19.32 3.91
CA GLU A 60 1.75 19.54 3.21
C GLU A 60 2.80 18.49 3.60
N LEU A 61 2.85 18.10 4.89
CA LEU A 61 3.70 17.02 5.41
C LEU A 61 3.47 15.67 4.70
N VAL A 62 2.23 15.35 4.33
CA VAL A 62 1.90 14.10 3.62
C VAL A 62 2.39 14.18 2.17
N GLY A 63 2.23 15.33 1.53
CA GLY A 63 2.72 15.58 0.19
C GLY A 63 4.25 15.47 0.09
N ASP A 64 4.95 16.09 1.04
CA ASP A 64 6.41 16.03 1.14
C ASP A 64 6.92 14.61 1.40
N LEU A 65 6.23 13.84 2.25
CA LEU A 65 6.54 12.43 2.47
C LEU A 65 6.44 11.64 1.16
N ILE A 66 5.34 11.81 0.41
CA ILE A 66 5.15 11.11 -0.87
C ILE A 66 6.24 11.50 -1.87
N ALA A 67 6.52 12.79 -2.03
CA ALA A 67 7.55 13.28 -2.94
C ALA A 67 8.95 12.74 -2.56
N THR A 68 9.23 12.64 -1.26
CA THR A 68 10.49 12.08 -0.73
C THR A 68 10.59 10.59 -1.03
N LEU A 69 9.52 9.81 -0.82
CA LEU A 69 9.50 8.39 -1.13
C LEU A 69 9.73 8.14 -2.63
N VAL A 70 9.11 8.93 -3.50
CA VAL A 70 9.33 8.87 -4.95
C VAL A 70 10.77 9.21 -5.30
N ALA A 71 11.34 10.25 -4.68
CA ALA A 71 12.74 10.64 -4.91
C ALA A 71 13.71 9.52 -4.52
N ILE A 72 13.52 8.89 -3.36
CA ILE A 72 14.33 7.76 -2.90
C ILE A 72 14.24 6.60 -3.89
N PHE A 73 13.02 6.24 -4.31
CA PHE A 73 12.81 5.17 -5.28
C PHE A 73 13.50 5.42 -6.62
N LEU A 74 13.36 6.64 -7.16
CA LEU A 74 14.01 7.03 -8.41
C LEU A 74 15.52 7.01 -8.31
N TRP A 75 16.10 7.61 -7.26
CA TRP A 75 17.54 7.63 -7.06
C TRP A 75 18.13 6.25 -6.81
N PHE A 76 17.39 5.36 -6.16
CA PHE A 76 17.76 3.96 -6.03
C PHE A 76 17.85 3.27 -7.40
N GLY A 77 16.85 3.47 -8.27
CA GLY A 77 16.88 2.95 -9.65
C GLY A 77 18.05 3.51 -10.47
N VAL A 78 18.36 4.80 -10.32
CA VAL A 78 19.53 5.45 -10.94
C VAL A 78 20.82 4.81 -10.44
N ALA A 79 20.96 4.57 -9.13
CA ALA A 79 22.15 3.94 -8.56
C ALA A 79 22.38 2.52 -9.11
N LEU A 80 21.34 1.68 -9.17
CA LEU A 80 21.45 0.32 -9.73
C LEU A 80 21.84 0.36 -11.22
N THR A 81 21.21 1.23 -12.00
CA THR A 81 21.50 1.35 -13.43
C THR A 81 22.91 1.90 -13.67
N PHE A 82 23.35 2.86 -12.85
CA PHE A 82 24.72 3.38 -12.91
C PHE A 82 25.75 2.29 -12.63
N LEU A 83 25.57 1.47 -11.59
CA LEU A 83 26.44 0.33 -11.30
C LEU A 83 26.52 -0.61 -12.51
N LYS A 84 25.39 -0.91 -13.16
CA LYS A 84 25.36 -1.73 -14.38
C LYS A 84 26.17 -1.10 -15.52
N VAL A 85 26.03 0.21 -15.76
CA VAL A 85 26.77 0.93 -16.83
C VAL A 85 28.28 0.93 -16.59
N VAL A 86 28.73 1.03 -15.33
CA VAL A 86 30.17 1.03 -14.98
C VAL A 86 30.76 -0.40 -14.93
N GLY A 87 29.92 -1.43 -15.14
CA GLY A 87 30.35 -2.83 -15.20
C GLY A 87 30.27 -3.58 -13.85
N MET A 88 29.58 -3.01 -12.87
CA MET A 88 29.25 -3.64 -11.57
C MET A 88 27.82 -4.22 -11.58
N GLY A 89 27.45 -4.89 -12.69
CA GLY A 89 26.11 -5.44 -12.88
C GLY A 89 25.70 -6.46 -11.82
N ASP A 90 26.63 -7.30 -11.37
CA ASP A 90 26.36 -8.34 -10.35
C ASP A 90 26.04 -7.73 -8.99
N ILE A 91 26.73 -6.64 -8.62
CA ILE A 91 26.44 -5.88 -7.40
C ILE A 91 25.06 -5.23 -7.50
N ALA A 92 24.76 -4.60 -8.64
CA ALA A 92 23.44 -4.02 -8.89
C ALA A 92 22.32 -5.07 -8.80
N ALA A 93 22.54 -6.25 -9.37
CA ALA A 93 21.59 -7.36 -9.31
C ALA A 93 21.38 -7.82 -7.86
N SER A 94 22.45 -8.04 -7.10
CA SER A 94 22.38 -8.45 -5.68
C SER A 94 21.62 -7.43 -4.82
N LEU A 95 21.92 -6.13 -4.97
CA LEU A 95 21.23 -5.06 -4.24
C LEU A 95 19.76 -4.95 -4.66
N GLY A 96 19.48 -5.04 -5.96
CA GLY A 96 18.12 -5.04 -6.50
C GLY A 96 17.30 -6.21 -5.95
N THR A 97 17.88 -7.41 -5.90
CA THR A 97 17.24 -8.59 -5.31
C THR A 97 16.98 -8.40 -3.82
N ALA A 98 17.95 -7.91 -3.05
CA ALA A 98 17.79 -7.67 -1.62
C ALA A 98 16.64 -6.68 -1.34
N VAL A 99 16.63 -5.53 -2.02
CA VAL A 99 15.54 -4.55 -1.90
C VAL A 99 14.22 -5.12 -2.42
N GLY A 100 14.24 -5.96 -3.46
CA GLY A 100 13.07 -6.68 -3.94
C GLY A 100 12.42 -7.53 -2.84
N PHE A 101 13.21 -8.30 -2.07
CA PHE A 101 12.69 -9.06 -0.93
C PHE A 101 12.12 -8.17 0.18
N ILE A 102 12.76 -7.03 0.46
CA ILE A 102 12.22 -6.05 1.42
C ILE A 102 10.88 -5.52 0.92
N ALA A 103 10.78 -5.16 -0.35
CA ALA A 103 9.55 -4.68 -0.97
C ALA A 103 8.42 -5.71 -0.93
N LEU A 104 8.73 -7.01 -1.08
CA LEU A 104 7.76 -8.08 -0.89
C LEU A 104 7.24 -8.13 0.56
N GLY A 105 8.13 -8.01 1.55
CA GLY A 105 7.74 -7.98 2.96
C GLY A 105 6.84 -6.78 3.29
N VAL A 106 7.19 -5.59 2.78
CA VAL A 106 6.36 -4.38 2.91
C VAL A 106 5.00 -4.58 2.24
N SER A 107 4.97 -5.16 1.03
CA SER A 107 3.71 -5.42 0.30
C SER A 107 2.80 -6.36 1.09
N TYR A 108 3.35 -7.40 1.71
CA TYR A 108 2.60 -8.31 2.56
C TYR A 108 2.02 -7.60 3.79
N ALA A 109 2.81 -6.74 4.44
CA ALA A 109 2.36 -5.96 5.60
C ALA A 109 1.24 -4.96 5.26
N LEU A 110 1.19 -4.45 4.02
CA LEU A 110 0.15 -3.52 3.57
C LEU A 110 -1.05 -4.22 2.90
N SER A 111 -1.00 -5.55 2.69
CA SER A 111 -2.02 -6.29 1.94
C SER A 111 -3.44 -6.08 2.48
N GLU A 112 -3.63 -6.14 3.80
CA GLU A 112 -4.93 -5.92 4.44
C GLU A 112 -5.47 -4.49 4.21
N MET A 113 -4.59 -3.48 4.23
CA MET A 113 -4.99 -2.10 3.97
C MET A 113 -5.47 -1.91 2.53
N ILE A 114 -4.83 -2.61 1.58
CA ILE A 114 -5.23 -2.59 0.17
C ILE A 114 -6.57 -3.31 0.01
N GLU A 115 -6.73 -4.48 0.63
CA GLU A 115 -7.98 -5.24 0.62
C GLU A 115 -9.15 -4.41 1.14
N ASP A 116 -8.97 -3.74 2.28
CA ASP A 116 -9.98 -2.83 2.83
C ASP A 116 -10.33 -1.67 1.88
N THR A 117 -9.33 -1.11 1.21
CA THR A 117 -9.52 0.02 0.29
C THR A 117 -10.31 -0.41 -0.94
N VAL A 118 -9.96 -1.57 -1.51
CA VAL A 118 -10.64 -2.13 -2.68
C VAL A 118 -12.08 -2.51 -2.33
N ALA A 119 -12.29 -3.20 -1.21
CA ALA A 119 -13.61 -3.52 -0.69
C ALA A 119 -14.45 -2.25 -0.46
N GLY A 120 -13.85 -1.19 0.08
CA GLY A 120 -14.51 0.11 0.25
C GLY A 120 -14.99 0.73 -1.06
N VAL A 121 -14.18 0.65 -2.12
CA VAL A 121 -14.59 1.15 -3.45
C VAL A 121 -15.75 0.33 -4.03
N TYR A 122 -15.78 -0.99 -3.81
CA TYR A 122 -16.90 -1.83 -4.23
C TYR A 122 -18.18 -1.49 -3.46
N LEU A 123 -18.12 -1.42 -2.13
CA LEU A 123 -19.26 -1.04 -1.29
C LEU A 123 -19.80 0.35 -1.66
N LEU A 124 -18.93 1.34 -1.90
CA LEU A 124 -19.35 2.69 -2.32
C LEU A 124 -20.05 2.74 -3.69
N ARG A 125 -19.83 1.73 -4.54
CA ARG A 125 -20.42 1.65 -5.88
C ARG A 125 -21.63 0.73 -5.93
N ASP A 126 -21.89 -0.01 -4.86
CA ASP A 126 -22.99 -0.95 -4.78
C ASP A 126 -24.31 -0.19 -4.54
N PRO A 127 -25.28 -0.25 -5.48
CA PRO A 127 -26.57 0.43 -5.31
C PRO A 127 -27.41 -0.16 -4.17
N ASP A 128 -27.13 -1.38 -3.74
CA ASP A 128 -27.88 -2.09 -2.71
C ASP A 128 -27.26 -1.91 -1.31
N PHE A 129 -26.07 -1.27 -1.21
CA PHE A 129 -25.38 -0.96 0.05
C PHE A 129 -25.18 0.56 0.22
N ASN A 130 -26.19 1.24 0.78
CA ASN A 130 -26.17 2.69 0.96
C ASN A 130 -26.26 3.13 2.42
N VAL A 131 -25.76 4.33 2.70
CA VAL A 131 -25.95 5.00 4.00
C VAL A 131 -27.45 5.16 4.27
N GLY A 132 -27.88 4.77 5.46
CA GLY A 132 -29.27 4.72 5.87
C GLY A 132 -29.95 3.36 5.67
N TYR A 133 -29.33 2.42 4.94
CA TYR A 133 -29.88 1.08 4.79
C TYR A 133 -29.55 0.22 6.00
N ARG A 134 -30.51 -0.62 6.36
CA ARG A 134 -30.33 -1.61 7.40
C ARG A 134 -29.72 -2.86 6.79
N VAL A 135 -28.58 -3.26 7.30
CA VAL A 135 -27.79 -4.38 6.78
C VAL A 135 -27.39 -5.32 7.89
N GLU A 136 -27.13 -6.57 7.52
CA GLU A 136 -26.41 -7.53 8.34
C GLU A 136 -25.12 -7.94 7.63
N ALA A 137 -24.00 -7.79 8.34
CA ALA A 137 -22.70 -8.19 7.85
C ALA A 137 -21.90 -8.82 8.98
N LYS A 138 -21.38 -10.04 8.73
CA LYS A 138 -20.55 -10.79 9.68
C LYS A 138 -21.15 -10.92 11.10
N GLY A 139 -22.47 -11.03 11.20
CA GLY A 139 -23.21 -11.15 12.47
C GLY A 139 -23.49 -9.83 13.18
N VAL A 140 -23.19 -8.68 12.57
CA VAL A 140 -23.58 -7.35 13.05
C VAL A 140 -24.75 -6.84 12.22
N THR A 141 -25.87 -6.57 12.89
CA THR A 141 -27.08 -6.02 12.27
C THR A 141 -27.29 -4.58 12.72
N GLY A 142 -27.58 -3.69 11.79
CA GLY A 142 -27.84 -2.29 12.09
C GLY A 142 -27.93 -1.43 10.83
N THR A 143 -28.00 -0.12 11.01
CA THR A 143 -28.08 0.86 9.92
C THR A 143 -26.71 1.38 9.53
N VAL A 144 -26.38 1.36 8.24
CA VAL A 144 -25.13 1.91 7.72
C VAL A 144 -25.11 3.42 7.93
N ALA A 145 -24.15 3.90 8.70
CA ALA A 145 -24.05 5.31 9.07
C ALA A 145 -23.00 6.07 8.26
N ALA A 146 -21.91 5.41 7.86
CA ALA A 146 -20.93 5.97 6.94
C ALA A 146 -20.11 4.86 6.29
N ILE A 147 -19.77 5.07 5.01
CA ILE A 147 -18.84 4.22 4.27
C ILE A 147 -17.58 5.06 4.03
N GLU A 148 -16.50 4.75 4.75
CA GLU A 148 -15.18 5.36 4.56
C GLU A 148 -14.32 4.48 3.64
N LEU A 149 -13.15 4.99 3.23
CA LEU A 149 -12.28 4.28 2.30
C LEU A 149 -11.88 2.88 2.77
N ARG A 150 -11.63 2.70 4.08
CA ARG A 150 -11.14 1.43 4.67
C ARG A 150 -12.12 0.81 5.68
N LYS A 151 -13.05 1.59 6.22
CA LYS A 151 -13.95 1.15 7.27
C LYS A 151 -15.38 1.56 6.98
N THR A 152 -16.33 0.75 7.43
CA THR A 152 -17.75 1.09 7.42
C THR A 152 -18.24 1.15 8.86
N ARG A 153 -19.12 2.11 9.11
CA ARG A 153 -19.70 2.38 10.42
C ARG A 153 -21.16 1.95 10.40
N ILE A 154 -21.55 1.09 11.33
CA ILE A 154 -22.91 0.56 11.47
C ILE A 154 -23.43 0.95 12.86
N ASP A 155 -24.58 1.60 12.92
CA ASP A 155 -25.31 1.87 14.18
C ASP A 155 -26.26 0.71 14.46
N THR A 156 -26.09 0.02 15.58
CA THR A 156 -26.93 -1.12 15.98
C THR A 156 -28.24 -0.64 16.62
N ASP A 157 -29.23 -1.52 16.72
CA ASP A 157 -30.51 -1.21 17.40
C ASP A 157 -30.36 -0.95 18.90
N ALA A 158 -29.30 -1.49 19.49
CA ALA A 158 -28.93 -1.24 20.87
C ALA A 158 -28.34 0.18 21.08
N GLY A 159 -28.11 0.92 19.99
CA GLY A 159 -27.54 2.28 20.02
C GLY A 159 -26.00 2.33 19.95
N ASP A 160 -25.33 1.20 19.72
CA ASP A 160 -23.87 1.14 19.62
C ASP A 160 -23.39 1.45 18.20
N ARG A 161 -22.24 2.14 18.08
CA ARG A 161 -21.54 2.39 16.82
C ARG A 161 -20.45 1.34 16.62
N ILE A 162 -20.69 0.38 15.74
CA ILE A 162 -19.69 -0.62 15.34
C ILE A 162 -18.89 -0.11 14.15
N VAL A 163 -17.57 -0.27 14.21
CA VAL A 163 -16.65 0.12 13.13
C VAL A 163 -15.95 -1.13 12.62
N MET A 164 -16.27 -1.53 11.40
CA MET A 164 -15.71 -2.74 10.78
C MET A 164 -14.83 -2.39 9.59
N ALA A 165 -13.81 -3.20 9.36
CA ALA A 165 -12.99 -3.12 8.16
C ALA A 165 -13.83 -3.51 6.94
N ASN A 166 -13.67 -2.81 5.82
CA ASN A 166 -14.51 -3.03 4.63
C ASN A 166 -14.37 -4.45 4.08
N ARG A 167 -13.18 -5.07 4.19
CA ARG A 167 -12.94 -6.46 3.77
C ARG A 167 -13.79 -7.49 4.53
N GLU A 168 -14.28 -7.15 5.72
CA GLU A 168 -15.13 -8.06 6.52
C GLU A 168 -16.59 -8.01 6.09
N ILE A 169 -17.00 -6.99 5.32
CA ILE A 169 -18.38 -6.75 4.90
C ILE A 169 -18.59 -7.20 3.46
N GLU A 170 -17.74 -6.70 2.55
CA GLU A 170 -17.90 -6.87 1.10
C GLU A 170 -18.14 -8.32 0.65
N PRO A 171 -17.48 -9.35 1.23
CA PRO A 171 -17.68 -10.72 0.76
C PRO A 171 -19.09 -11.27 0.94
N ARG A 172 -19.85 -10.80 1.94
CA ARG A 172 -21.23 -11.22 2.20
C ARG A 172 -21.93 -10.29 3.20
N TRP A 173 -23.02 -9.71 2.74
CA TRP A 173 -23.94 -8.91 3.54
C TRP A 173 -25.36 -9.06 2.98
N THR A 174 -26.37 -8.69 3.77
CA THR A 174 -27.79 -8.65 3.37
C THR A 174 -28.39 -7.29 3.74
N HIS A 175 -29.34 -6.78 2.95
CA HIS A 175 -30.15 -5.61 3.32
C HIS A 175 -31.60 -6.00 3.65
N ASP A 176 -32.37 -5.06 4.19
CA ASP A 176 -33.80 -5.22 4.54
C ASP A 176 -34.06 -6.32 5.58
N VAL A 177 -33.10 -6.53 6.49
CA VAL A 177 -33.26 -7.43 7.63
C VAL A 177 -34.34 -6.87 8.57
N PRO A 178 -35.48 -7.56 8.77
CA PRO A 178 -36.54 -7.08 9.66
C PRO A 178 -35.97 -6.76 11.04
N ALA A 179 -36.39 -5.65 11.65
CA ALA A 179 -36.13 -5.45 13.07
C ALA A 179 -36.74 -6.64 13.81
N ALA A 180 -35.96 -7.34 14.64
CA ALA A 180 -36.49 -8.40 15.47
C ALA A 180 -37.65 -7.80 16.26
N GLU A 181 -38.87 -8.32 16.03
CA GLU A 181 -40.03 -7.97 16.83
C GLU A 181 -39.63 -8.26 18.27
N ALA A 182 -39.51 -7.21 19.09
CA ALA A 182 -39.23 -7.36 20.50
C ALA A 182 -40.24 -8.38 21.03
N GLU A 183 -39.76 -9.55 21.49
CA GLU A 183 -40.62 -10.58 22.06
C GLU A 183 -41.44 -9.92 23.17
N VAL A 184 -42.70 -9.58 22.86
CA VAL A 184 -43.69 -9.18 23.83
C VAL A 184 -44.01 -10.46 24.57
N GLY A 185 -43.23 -10.73 25.61
CA GLY A 185 -43.59 -11.65 26.68
C GLY A 185 -44.87 -11.12 27.33
N GLY A 186 -46.00 -11.45 26.73
CA GLY A 186 -47.30 -11.37 27.36
C GLY A 186 -47.31 -12.38 28.49
N ASP A 187 -46.98 -11.92 29.69
CA ASP A 187 -47.34 -12.56 30.94
C ASP A 187 -48.87 -12.53 31.04
N ASP A 188 -49.52 -13.54 30.44
CA ASP A 188 -50.93 -13.79 30.64
C ASP A 188 -51.08 -14.43 32.03
N THR A 189 -51.41 -13.57 32.99
CA THR A 189 -51.85 -13.93 34.33
C THR A 189 -53.16 -14.70 34.26
N GLY A 190 -53.09 -15.97 33.88
CA GLY A 190 -54.14 -16.97 34.08
C GLY A 190 -54.05 -17.52 35.49
N GLY A 191 -54.55 -16.79 36.47
CA GLY A 191 -54.76 -17.30 37.82
C GLY A 191 -55.79 -18.42 37.80
N ASP A 192 -55.32 -19.66 37.74
CA ASP A 192 -56.10 -20.84 38.06
C ASP A 192 -56.54 -20.76 39.53
N GLU A 193 -57.85 -20.72 39.74
CA GLU A 193 -58.49 -21.00 41.01
C GLU A 193 -58.71 -22.51 41.11
N PRO A 194 -58.15 -23.21 42.13
CA PRO A 194 -58.71 -24.48 42.54
C PRO A 194 -59.25 -24.42 43.97
N ALA A 195 -60.47 -24.94 44.07
CA ALA A 195 -61.19 -25.26 45.29
C ALA A 195 -60.45 -26.24 46.22
N ALA A 196 -60.61 -26.05 47.53
CA ALA A 196 -60.70 -27.08 48.61
C ALA A 196 -60.84 -26.34 49.96
N ALA A 197 -61.97 -26.42 50.67
CA ALA A 197 -62.34 -27.47 51.63
C ALA A 197 -61.48 -27.47 52.92
N ASP A 198 -61.96 -26.78 53.97
CA ASP A 198 -62.42 -27.35 55.25
C ASP A 198 -63.03 -26.24 56.15
#